data_AF-A0A959A356-F1
#
_entry.id   AF-A0A959A356-F1
#
_cell.length_a   1.000
_cell.length_b   1.000
_cell.length_c   1.000
_cell.angle_alpha   90.00
_cell.angle_beta   90.00
_cell.angle_gamma   90.00
#
_symmetry.space_group_name_H-M   'P 1'
#
loop_
_entity.id
_entity.type
_entity.pdbx_description
1 polymer ?
#
loop_
_entity_poly.entity_id
_entity_poly.type
_entity_poly.pdbx_seq_one_letter_code
_entity_poly.pdbx_strand_id
1 'polypeptide(L)'
;MNYLLKDIPERTQKPRQYGFTMAMDKGLSCREAEDFISTSGDHVDIVKLGWGTSFVTPKLKEKLKIYADAGIPTYFGGTLFEAFVIRNQFDDYRKVLDKYNMPFAEVSDGSIELDHDIKCDYISKLSEQVTVLSEVGSKDAEKIIPPYKWIKLMQEELDAGAWKVIGEAREGGNVGLFRSSGEVRSGLVEEILTKIPFEKIIWEAPQKAQQVWFIKLLGTNVNLGNIAPNEVIPLETIRIGLRGDTFMHFLDQKEAE
;
A
#
# COMPACT_ATOMS: atom_id res chain seq x y z
N MET A 1 -20.82 -2.55 11.54
CA MET A 1 -21.35 -3.93 11.42
C MET A 1 -22.85 -3.90 11.65
N ASN A 2 -23.63 -4.66 10.87
CA ASN A 2 -25.09 -4.50 10.80
C ASN A 2 -25.87 -5.37 11.79
N TYR A 3 -25.26 -6.44 12.31
CA TYR A 3 -25.85 -7.37 13.27
C TYR A 3 -24.78 -7.93 14.19
N LEU A 4 -25.19 -8.47 15.33
CA LEU A 4 -24.27 -9.05 16.31
C LEU A 4 -23.82 -10.44 15.87
N LEU A 5 -22.51 -10.64 15.80
CA LEU A 5 -21.87 -11.93 15.65
C LEU A 5 -20.72 -12.01 16.66
N LYS A 6 -20.71 -13.06 17.47
CA LYS A 6 -19.67 -13.26 18.51
C LYS A 6 -18.37 -13.75 17.88
N ASP A 7 -17.30 -13.64 18.66
CA ASP A 7 -15.99 -14.23 18.32
C ASP A 7 -15.34 -13.72 17.04
N ILE A 8 -15.64 -12.45 16.69
CA ILE A 8 -15.02 -11.74 15.59
C ILE A 8 -13.69 -11.12 16.01
N PRO A 9 -12.60 -11.26 15.21
CA PRO A 9 -11.32 -10.59 15.47
C PRO A 9 -11.46 -9.07 15.61
N GLU A 10 -10.71 -8.49 16.55
CA GLU A 10 -10.71 -7.05 16.76
C GLU A 10 -9.94 -6.32 15.67
N ARG A 11 -10.60 -5.35 15.03
CA ARG A 11 -10.01 -4.47 14.02
C ARG A 11 -9.66 -3.12 14.63
N THR A 12 -8.52 -2.58 14.21
CA THR A 12 -8.17 -1.19 14.49
C THR A 12 -9.19 -0.22 13.90
N GLN A 13 -9.38 0.92 14.58
CA GLN A 13 -10.31 1.98 14.17
C GLN A 13 -9.58 3.12 13.46
N LYS A 14 -10.29 3.86 12.61
CA LYS A 14 -9.74 5.05 11.94
C LYS A 14 -9.45 6.18 12.96
N PRO A 15 -8.38 6.98 12.78
CA PRO A 15 -7.33 6.83 11.77
C PRO A 15 -6.36 5.68 12.12
N ARG A 16 -6.27 4.67 11.23
CA ARG A 16 -5.50 3.45 11.50
C ARG A 16 -4.00 3.70 11.34
N GLN A 17 -3.20 3.30 12.33
CA GLN A 17 -1.75 3.25 12.23
C GLN A 17 -1.22 1.90 11.74
N TYR A 18 -2.01 0.84 11.95
CA TYR A 18 -1.81 -0.52 11.46
C TYR A 18 -3.18 -1.19 11.24
N GLY A 19 -3.21 -2.34 10.56
CA GLY A 19 -4.45 -2.91 10.02
C GLY A 19 -4.96 -2.13 8.81
N PHE A 20 -4.02 -1.49 8.12
CA PHE A 20 -4.20 -0.50 7.09
C PHE A 20 -4.61 -1.13 5.76
N THR A 21 -5.52 -0.49 5.04
CA THR A 21 -5.94 -0.87 3.68
C THR A 21 -5.68 0.29 2.74
N MET A 22 -4.72 0.08 1.84
CA MET A 22 -4.41 0.98 0.73
C MET A 22 -5.06 0.46 -0.55
N ALA A 23 -6.10 1.17 -1.00
CA ALA A 23 -6.81 0.85 -2.23
C ALA A 23 -6.10 1.45 -3.46
N MET A 24 -6.24 0.81 -4.61
CA MET A 24 -5.70 1.29 -5.89
C MET A 24 -6.80 1.79 -6.82
N ASP A 25 -6.82 3.09 -7.10
CA ASP A 25 -7.62 3.69 -8.16
C ASP A 25 -6.79 3.75 -9.45
N LYS A 26 -7.20 2.97 -10.45
CA LYS A 26 -6.53 2.90 -11.77
C LYS A 26 -7.23 3.70 -12.86
N GLY A 27 -8.22 4.52 -12.50
CA GLY A 27 -9.05 5.25 -13.46
C GLY A 27 -10.54 5.20 -13.17
N LEU A 28 -10.96 5.07 -11.89
CA LEU A 28 -12.36 5.26 -11.54
C LEU A 28 -12.82 6.66 -11.99
N SER A 29 -14.01 6.72 -12.57
CA SER A 29 -14.74 7.96 -12.76
C SER A 29 -15.13 8.57 -11.41
N CYS A 30 -15.57 9.83 -11.41
CA CYS A 30 -16.04 10.48 -10.19
C CYS A 30 -17.21 9.73 -9.54
N ARG A 31 -18.15 9.22 -10.34
CA ARG A 31 -19.30 8.46 -9.82
C ARG A 31 -18.89 7.11 -9.27
N GLU A 32 -17.98 6.40 -9.95
CA GLU A 32 -17.46 5.14 -9.42
C GLU A 32 -16.66 5.35 -8.12
N ALA A 33 -15.96 6.49 -7.97
CA ALA A 33 -15.32 6.84 -6.72
C ALA A 33 -16.35 7.11 -5.60
N GLU A 34 -17.44 7.82 -5.89
CA GLU A 34 -18.57 8.01 -4.95
C GLU A 34 -19.19 6.67 -4.54
N ASP A 35 -19.47 5.81 -5.51
CA ASP A 35 -20.04 4.47 -5.29
C ASP A 35 -19.11 3.60 -4.45
N PHE A 36 -17.81 3.61 -4.77
CA PHE A 36 -16.77 2.91 -4.03
C PHE A 36 -16.73 3.36 -2.56
N ILE A 37 -16.71 4.67 -2.31
CA ILE A 37 -16.70 5.23 -0.96
C ILE A 37 -17.96 4.84 -0.20
N SER A 38 -19.13 4.93 -0.84
CA SER A 38 -20.41 4.62 -0.20
C SER A 38 -20.50 3.19 0.35
N THR A 39 -19.79 2.25 -0.30
CA THR A 39 -19.79 0.84 0.08
C THR A 39 -18.64 0.48 1.02
N SER A 40 -17.45 1.01 0.74
CA SER A 40 -16.19 0.50 1.32
C SER A 40 -15.43 1.55 2.14
N GLY A 41 -15.89 2.79 2.20
CA GLY A 41 -15.15 3.93 2.74
C GLY A 41 -14.60 3.70 4.15
N ASP A 42 -15.35 3.08 5.05
CA ASP A 42 -14.93 2.78 6.43
C ASP A 42 -13.74 1.80 6.53
N HIS A 43 -13.52 1.02 5.46
CA HIS A 43 -12.50 -0.03 5.37
C HIS A 43 -11.28 0.38 4.53
N VAL A 44 -11.23 1.63 4.05
CA VAL A 44 -10.12 2.17 3.22
C VAL A 44 -9.41 3.28 4.00
N ASP A 45 -8.10 3.19 4.14
CA ASP A 45 -7.32 4.18 4.89
C ASP A 45 -6.59 5.17 3.98
N ILE A 46 -6.26 4.77 2.75
CA ILE A 46 -5.68 5.65 1.73
C ILE A 46 -5.98 5.11 0.32
N VAL A 47 -6.03 5.99 -0.67
CA VAL A 47 -6.16 5.61 -2.08
C VAL A 47 -4.92 6.03 -2.88
N LYS A 48 -4.24 5.06 -3.51
CA LYS A 48 -3.22 5.28 -4.54
C LYS A 48 -3.91 5.55 -5.88
N LEU A 49 -3.63 6.69 -6.51
CA LEU A 49 -3.89 6.86 -7.94
C LEU A 49 -2.74 6.19 -8.69
N GLY A 50 -3.00 5.03 -9.30
CA GLY A 50 -1.98 4.12 -9.80
C GLY A 50 -1.00 4.78 -10.77
N TRP A 51 0.29 4.43 -10.66
CA TRP A 51 1.39 4.92 -11.51
C TRP A 51 1.27 6.40 -11.89
N GLY A 52 1.14 6.71 -13.18
CA GLY A 52 0.91 8.04 -13.75
C GLY A 52 -0.53 8.31 -14.18
N THR A 53 -1.53 7.56 -13.68
CA THR A 53 -2.94 7.74 -14.09
C THR A 53 -3.45 9.14 -13.83
N SER A 54 -3.00 9.82 -12.77
CA SER A 54 -3.41 11.18 -12.45
C SER A 54 -3.07 12.18 -13.57
N PHE A 55 -1.99 11.95 -14.32
CA PHE A 55 -1.59 12.82 -15.44
C PHE A 55 -2.62 12.84 -16.57
N VAL A 56 -3.35 11.73 -16.78
CA VAL A 56 -4.32 11.57 -17.86
C VAL A 56 -5.78 11.51 -17.37
N THR A 57 -6.00 11.59 -16.06
CA THR A 57 -7.35 11.53 -15.48
C THR A 57 -8.09 12.85 -15.73
N PRO A 58 -9.19 12.86 -16.51
CA PRO A 58 -10.01 14.05 -16.64
C PRO A 58 -10.63 14.40 -15.28
N LYS A 59 -10.86 15.69 -15.03
CA LYS A 59 -11.51 16.16 -13.79
C LYS A 59 -10.79 15.69 -12.51
N LEU A 60 -9.48 15.50 -12.55
CA LEU A 60 -8.67 15.04 -11.41
C LEU A 60 -9.01 15.79 -10.10
N LYS A 61 -9.14 17.13 -10.17
CA LYS A 61 -9.49 17.96 -8.99
C LYS A 61 -10.85 17.60 -8.38
N GLU A 62 -11.85 17.29 -9.22
CA GLU A 62 -13.17 16.86 -8.75
C GLU A 62 -13.07 15.48 -8.06
N LYS A 63 -12.34 14.53 -8.66
CA LYS A 63 -12.13 13.21 -8.07
C LYS A 63 -11.38 13.25 -6.74
N LEU A 64 -10.30 14.05 -6.65
CA LEU A 64 -9.56 14.20 -5.39
C LEU A 64 -10.43 14.84 -4.30
N LYS A 65 -11.30 15.79 -4.66
CA LYS A 65 -12.26 16.37 -3.72
C LYS A 65 -13.24 15.34 -3.17
N ILE A 66 -13.73 14.41 -3.99
CA ILE A 66 -14.62 13.32 -3.55
C ILE A 66 -13.97 12.47 -2.45
N TYR A 67 -12.71 12.04 -2.64
CA TYR A 67 -11.99 11.31 -1.60
C TYR A 67 -11.72 12.15 -0.35
N ALA A 68 -11.33 13.41 -0.52
CA ALA A 68 -11.05 14.32 0.58
C ALA A 68 -12.29 14.63 1.43
N ASP A 69 -13.45 14.85 0.80
CA ASP A 69 -14.72 15.10 1.48
C ASP A 69 -15.18 13.87 2.29
N ALA A 70 -14.78 12.67 1.88
CA ALA A 70 -14.99 11.42 2.62
C ALA A 70 -13.92 11.14 3.70
N GLY A 71 -12.96 12.04 3.89
CA GLY A 71 -11.86 11.88 4.84
C GLY A 71 -10.86 10.79 4.46
N ILE A 72 -10.76 10.43 3.18
CA ILE A 72 -9.83 9.41 2.68
C ILE A 72 -8.66 10.12 1.98
N PRO A 73 -7.44 10.08 2.55
CA PRO A 73 -6.28 10.66 1.90
C PRO A 73 -5.96 9.92 0.60
N THR A 74 -5.33 10.65 -0.32
CA THR A 74 -4.86 10.12 -1.60
C THR A 74 -3.37 10.41 -1.77
N TYR A 75 -2.74 9.67 -2.67
CA TYR A 75 -1.42 9.98 -3.20
C TYR A 75 -1.28 9.53 -4.66
N PHE A 76 -0.31 10.09 -5.38
CA PHE A 76 0.02 9.65 -6.73
C PHE A 76 1.06 8.53 -6.69
N GLY A 77 0.89 7.50 -7.52
CA GLY A 77 1.85 6.40 -7.60
C GLY A 77 3.27 6.88 -7.91
N GLY A 78 4.25 6.17 -7.37
CA GLY A 78 5.67 6.51 -7.41
C GLY A 78 6.24 6.51 -8.82
N THR A 79 5.67 5.76 -9.76
CA THR A 79 6.03 5.89 -11.19
C THR A 79 5.83 7.32 -11.71
N LEU A 80 4.86 8.10 -11.19
CA LEU A 80 4.73 9.51 -11.54
C LEU A 80 5.91 10.32 -10.98
N PHE A 81 6.29 10.09 -9.72
CA PHE A 81 7.48 10.69 -9.11
C PHE A 81 8.74 10.38 -9.95
N GLU A 82 8.96 9.11 -10.29
CA GLU A 82 10.07 8.67 -11.14
C GLU A 82 10.08 9.39 -12.50
N ALA A 83 8.90 9.62 -13.09
CA ALA A 83 8.77 10.35 -14.35
C ALA A 83 9.20 11.82 -14.25
N PHE A 84 8.98 12.48 -13.11
CA PHE A 84 9.51 13.82 -12.87
C PHE A 84 11.01 13.79 -12.59
N VAL A 85 11.49 12.86 -11.76
CA VAL A 85 12.92 12.75 -11.38
C VAL A 85 13.81 12.52 -12.60
N ILE A 86 13.47 11.57 -13.47
CA ILE A 86 14.28 11.26 -14.67
C ILE A 86 14.36 12.43 -15.67
N ARG A 87 13.48 13.44 -15.52
CA ARG A 87 13.46 14.67 -16.32
C ARG A 87 14.14 15.84 -15.61
N ASN A 88 14.77 15.62 -14.45
CA ASN A 88 15.31 16.66 -13.58
C ASN A 88 14.23 17.66 -13.12
N GLN A 89 13.00 17.20 -12.91
CA GLN A 89 11.83 18.03 -12.57
C GLN A 89 11.31 17.74 -11.15
N PHE A 90 12.18 17.39 -10.21
CA PHE A 90 11.77 17.12 -8.82
C PHE A 90 11.06 18.31 -8.16
N ASP A 91 11.55 19.53 -8.36
CA ASP A 91 10.87 20.72 -7.82
C ASP A 91 9.50 20.97 -8.45
N ASP A 92 9.30 20.57 -9.71
CA ASP A 92 7.97 20.65 -10.34
C ASP A 92 7.02 19.59 -9.78
N TYR A 93 7.52 18.40 -9.42
CA TYR A 93 6.74 17.39 -8.70
C TYR A 93 6.24 17.92 -7.35
N ARG A 94 7.10 18.59 -6.57
CA ARG A 94 6.70 19.24 -5.30
C ARG A 94 5.59 20.28 -5.50
N LYS A 95 5.69 21.11 -6.54
CA LYS A 95 4.63 22.07 -6.91
C LYS A 95 3.32 21.38 -7.32
N VAL A 96 3.40 20.20 -7.93
CA VAL A 96 2.21 19.40 -8.27
C VAL A 96 1.53 18.88 -7.00
N LEU A 97 2.29 18.42 -6.01
CA LEU A 97 1.74 18.05 -4.70
C LEU A 97 1.02 19.23 -4.05
N ASP A 98 1.65 20.42 -4.04
CA ASP A 98 1.05 21.64 -3.49
C ASP A 98 -0.23 22.04 -4.26
N LYS A 99 -0.18 22.03 -5.60
CA LYS A 99 -1.31 22.40 -6.47
C LYS A 99 -2.57 21.58 -6.17
N TYR A 100 -2.40 20.30 -5.82
CA TYR A 100 -3.50 19.39 -5.53
C TYR A 100 -3.71 19.16 -4.02
N ASN A 101 -2.98 19.87 -3.16
CA ASN A 101 -2.98 19.69 -1.70
C ASN A 101 -2.82 18.22 -1.30
N MET A 102 -1.86 17.52 -1.90
CA MET A 102 -1.66 16.10 -1.65
C MET A 102 -1.09 15.87 -0.26
N PRO A 103 -1.74 15.07 0.61
CA PRO A 103 -1.25 14.82 1.97
C PRO A 103 -0.10 13.80 2.02
N PHE A 104 0.08 13.02 0.96
CA PHE A 104 1.05 11.93 0.86
C PHE A 104 1.77 11.94 -0.50
N ALA A 105 2.98 11.40 -0.54
CA ALA A 105 3.73 11.10 -1.76
C ALA A 105 4.35 9.71 -1.70
N GLU A 106 4.42 9.02 -2.84
CA GLU A 106 5.18 7.77 -2.99
C GLU A 106 6.54 8.04 -3.64
N VAL A 107 7.61 7.53 -3.04
CA VAL A 107 8.98 7.58 -3.57
C VAL A 107 9.43 6.16 -3.94
N SER A 108 9.65 5.93 -5.23
CA SER A 108 10.04 4.63 -5.79
C SER A 108 11.16 4.79 -6.82
N ASP A 109 11.78 3.67 -7.19
CA ASP A 109 12.84 3.55 -8.19
C ASP A 109 12.64 2.28 -9.04
N GLY A 110 11.38 1.89 -9.27
CA GLY A 110 11.07 0.64 -9.95
C GLY A 110 11.22 0.69 -11.48
N SER A 111 11.13 1.87 -12.09
CA SER A 111 11.16 2.06 -13.56
C SER A 111 12.41 2.79 -14.04
N ILE A 112 13.15 3.41 -13.14
CA ILE A 112 14.40 4.13 -13.41
C ILE A 112 15.52 3.55 -12.56
N GLU A 113 16.77 3.66 -13.01
CA GLU A 113 17.91 3.40 -12.16
C GLU A 113 18.22 4.65 -11.34
N LEU A 114 18.07 4.55 -10.02
CA LEU A 114 18.32 5.63 -9.08
C LEU A 114 19.27 5.14 -8.00
N ASP A 115 20.32 5.91 -7.72
CA ASP A 115 21.19 5.62 -6.59
C ASP A 115 20.39 5.74 -5.28
N HIS A 116 20.58 4.78 -4.39
CA HIS A 116 19.76 4.68 -3.18
C HIS A 116 19.96 5.88 -2.24
N ASP A 117 21.17 6.44 -2.15
CA ASP A 117 21.42 7.60 -1.31
C ASP A 117 20.67 8.83 -1.86
N ILE A 118 20.57 8.94 -3.19
CA ILE A 118 19.75 9.98 -3.85
C ILE A 118 18.25 9.75 -3.58
N LYS A 119 17.78 8.49 -3.60
CA LYS A 119 16.40 8.17 -3.22
C LYS A 119 16.10 8.60 -1.78
N CYS A 120 16.98 8.29 -0.84
CA CYS A 120 16.88 8.72 0.55
C CYS A 120 16.88 10.25 0.70
N ASP A 121 17.68 10.98 -0.08
CA ASP A 121 17.65 12.44 -0.13
C ASP A 121 16.28 12.98 -0.62
N TYR A 122 15.67 12.36 -1.62
CA TYR A 122 14.30 12.71 -2.04
C TYR A 122 13.26 12.42 -0.96
N ILE A 123 13.37 11.28 -0.26
CA ILE A 123 12.49 10.93 0.87
C ILE A 123 12.60 12.01 1.96
N SER A 124 13.83 12.35 2.36
CA SER A 124 14.09 13.36 3.39
C SER A 124 13.48 14.72 3.01
N LYS A 125 13.74 15.21 1.80
CA LYS A 125 13.17 16.47 1.28
C LYS A 125 11.65 16.48 1.20
N LEU A 126 11.03 15.37 0.78
CA LEU A 126 9.57 15.28 0.69
C LEU A 126 8.92 15.13 2.06
N SER A 127 9.59 14.51 3.03
CA SER A 127 9.08 14.32 4.39
C SER A 127 8.88 15.64 5.15
N GLU A 128 9.57 16.71 4.73
CA GLU A 128 9.36 18.07 5.23
C GLU A 128 8.05 18.71 4.73
N GLN A 129 7.46 18.17 3.65
CA GLN A 129 6.29 18.74 2.98
C GLN A 129 5.03 17.88 3.15
N VAL A 130 5.16 16.56 3.01
CA VAL A 130 4.05 15.59 3.01
C VAL A 130 4.45 14.31 3.74
N THR A 131 3.48 13.42 4.02
CA THR A 131 3.81 12.10 4.55
C THR A 131 4.31 11.19 3.43
N VAL A 132 5.53 10.66 3.56
CA VAL A 132 6.16 9.85 2.51
C VAL A 132 5.88 8.36 2.75
N LEU A 133 5.43 7.69 1.69
CA LEU A 133 5.48 6.24 1.53
C LEU A 133 6.65 5.94 0.59
N SER A 134 7.59 5.11 0.98
CA SER A 134 8.63 4.66 0.04
C SER A 134 8.32 3.26 -0.45
N GLU A 135 8.81 2.87 -1.62
CA GLU A 135 8.59 1.53 -2.19
C GLU A 135 9.93 0.83 -2.40
N VAL A 136 10.13 -0.33 -1.77
CA VAL A 136 11.31 -1.17 -1.97
C VAL A 136 10.93 -2.37 -2.82
N GLY A 137 11.74 -2.63 -3.84
CA GLY A 137 11.68 -3.83 -4.64
C GLY A 137 12.06 -3.58 -6.10
N SER A 138 11.81 -4.57 -6.95
CA SER A 138 12.09 -4.46 -8.37
C SER A 138 10.86 -4.86 -9.18
N LYS A 139 10.57 -4.02 -10.16
CA LYS A 139 9.55 -4.26 -11.20
C LYS A 139 10.04 -5.27 -12.24
N ASP A 140 11.34 -5.53 -12.30
CA ASP A 140 11.94 -6.56 -13.14
C ASP A 140 11.95 -7.91 -12.42
N ALA A 141 11.30 -8.92 -13.03
CA ALA A 141 11.19 -10.28 -12.51
C ALA A 141 12.54 -11.03 -12.47
N GLU A 142 13.52 -10.61 -13.27
CA GLU A 142 14.85 -11.21 -13.29
C GLU A 142 15.77 -10.64 -12.20
N LYS A 143 15.45 -9.44 -11.68
CA LYS A 143 16.22 -8.80 -10.60
C LYS A 143 15.79 -9.32 -9.24
N ILE A 144 16.52 -10.33 -8.75
CA ILE A 144 16.33 -10.89 -7.41
C ILE A 144 17.20 -10.12 -6.41
N ILE A 145 16.58 -9.28 -5.59
CA ILE A 145 17.23 -8.62 -4.45
C ILE A 145 17.25 -9.61 -3.26
N PRO A 146 18.42 -9.84 -2.63
CA PRO A 146 18.54 -10.74 -1.48
C PRO A 146 17.94 -10.12 -0.21
N PRO A 147 17.46 -10.93 0.77
CA PRO A 147 16.77 -10.44 1.96
C PRO A 147 17.54 -9.39 2.78
N TYR A 148 18.84 -9.59 3.01
CA TYR A 148 19.65 -8.61 3.77
C TYR A 148 19.69 -7.23 3.11
N LYS A 149 19.62 -7.18 1.77
CA LYS A 149 19.58 -5.92 1.01
C LYS A 149 18.21 -5.28 1.13
N TRP A 150 17.11 -6.05 1.05
CA TRP A 150 15.76 -5.54 1.32
C TRP A 150 15.67 -4.86 2.68
N ILE A 151 16.13 -5.54 3.74
CA ILE A 151 16.14 -5.03 5.10
C ILE A 151 16.94 -3.73 5.18
N LYS A 152 18.15 -3.71 4.59
CA LYS A 152 19.00 -2.52 4.58
C LYS A 152 18.29 -1.34 3.92
N LEU A 153 17.75 -1.52 2.71
CA LEU A 153 17.07 -0.46 1.98
C LEU A 153 15.83 0.04 2.75
N MET A 154 14.99 -0.87 3.24
CA MET A 154 13.81 -0.52 4.04
C MET A 154 14.18 0.28 5.29
N GLN A 155 15.24 -0.13 6.01
CA GLN A 155 15.68 0.58 7.21
C GLN A 155 16.19 1.98 6.86
N GLU A 156 17.04 2.10 5.84
CA GLU A 156 17.59 3.37 5.39
C GLU A 156 16.50 4.35 4.90
N GLU A 157 15.48 3.86 4.20
CA GLU A 157 14.34 4.67 3.76
C GLU A 157 13.45 5.13 4.94
N LEU A 158 13.25 4.27 5.95
CA LEU A 158 12.57 4.67 7.20
C LEU A 158 13.39 5.72 7.95
N ASP A 159 14.71 5.54 8.06
CA ASP A 159 15.63 6.46 8.71
C ASP A 159 15.70 7.82 7.99
N ALA A 160 15.53 7.81 6.66
CA ALA A 160 15.45 9.03 5.84
C ALA A 160 14.14 9.82 6.02
N GLY A 161 13.13 9.25 6.67
CA GLY A 161 11.87 9.92 7.00
C GLY A 161 10.61 9.32 6.38
N ALA A 162 10.69 8.16 5.71
CA ALA A 162 9.50 7.46 5.25
C ALA A 162 8.61 7.06 6.44
N TRP A 163 7.30 7.30 6.34
CA TRP A 163 6.35 6.90 7.37
C TRP A 163 6.14 5.39 7.40
N LYS A 164 6.03 4.80 6.19
CA LYS A 164 5.98 3.36 5.95
C LYS A 164 6.71 3.03 4.65
N VAL A 165 7.24 1.82 4.59
CA VAL A 165 7.84 1.22 3.40
C VAL A 165 6.85 0.26 2.74
N ILE A 166 6.70 0.31 1.43
CA ILE A 166 5.87 -0.56 0.63
C ILE A 166 6.77 -1.71 0.14
N GLY A 167 6.33 -2.95 0.34
CA GLY A 167 6.95 -4.09 -0.32
C GLY A 167 6.34 -4.27 -1.71
N GLU A 168 7.12 -3.99 -2.75
CA GLU A 168 6.65 -3.97 -4.15
C GLU A 168 6.21 -5.36 -4.64
N ALA A 169 5.07 -5.37 -5.34
CA ALA A 169 4.53 -6.55 -6.01
C ALA A 169 3.94 -6.26 -7.39
N ARG A 170 3.89 -4.97 -7.79
CA ARG A 170 3.06 -4.46 -8.89
C ARG A 170 1.57 -4.75 -8.67
N GLU A 171 0.74 -4.24 -9.58
CA GLU A 171 -0.68 -4.58 -9.66
C GLU A 171 -0.91 -6.08 -9.91
N GLY A 172 -0.01 -6.73 -10.66
CA GLY A 172 -0.14 -8.15 -11.01
C GLY A 172 0.16 -9.10 -9.86
N GLY A 173 0.86 -8.66 -8.81
CA GLY A 173 1.23 -9.50 -7.69
C GLY A 173 2.17 -10.66 -8.08
N ASN A 174 3.10 -10.43 -9.01
CA ASN A 174 3.92 -11.49 -9.61
C ASN A 174 5.42 -11.14 -9.72
N VAL A 175 5.85 -10.11 -8.99
CA VAL A 175 7.26 -9.68 -8.87
C VAL A 175 7.58 -9.32 -7.42
N GLY A 176 8.84 -9.00 -7.13
CA GLY A 176 9.27 -8.49 -5.83
C GLY A 176 9.03 -9.49 -4.71
N LEU A 177 7.99 -9.26 -3.89
CA LEU A 177 7.54 -10.15 -2.81
C LEU A 177 7.03 -11.51 -3.30
N PHE A 178 6.61 -11.59 -4.56
CA PHE A 178 6.03 -12.80 -5.15
C PHE A 178 6.92 -13.35 -6.25
N ARG A 179 6.83 -14.67 -6.45
CA ARG A 179 7.34 -15.34 -7.65
C ARG A 179 6.44 -15.00 -8.84
N SER A 180 6.91 -15.31 -10.05
CA SER A 180 6.11 -15.15 -11.28
C SER A 180 4.79 -15.94 -11.26
N SER A 181 4.69 -17.00 -10.45
CA SER A 181 3.47 -17.75 -10.18
C SER A 181 2.46 -17.05 -9.27
N GLY A 182 2.82 -15.92 -8.66
CA GLY A 182 2.05 -15.24 -7.60
C GLY A 182 2.28 -15.81 -6.20
N GLU A 183 3.08 -16.87 -6.07
CA GLU A 183 3.44 -17.48 -4.79
C GLU A 183 4.31 -16.52 -3.95
N VAL A 184 4.01 -16.41 -2.66
CA VAL A 184 4.77 -15.56 -1.74
C VAL A 184 6.17 -16.11 -1.54
N ARG A 185 7.17 -15.24 -1.59
CA ARG A 185 8.53 -15.57 -1.15
C ARG A 185 8.59 -15.57 0.38
N SER A 186 7.98 -16.57 1.02
CA SER A 186 7.82 -16.64 2.48
C SER A 186 9.12 -16.39 3.24
N GLY A 187 10.22 -17.05 2.88
CA GLY A 187 11.52 -16.86 3.52
C GLY A 187 12.09 -15.44 3.38
N LEU A 188 11.75 -14.68 2.33
CA LEU A 188 12.09 -13.26 2.23
C LEU A 188 11.28 -12.44 3.23
N VAL A 189 9.96 -12.66 3.27
CA VAL A 189 9.06 -11.93 4.17
C VAL A 189 9.40 -12.19 5.64
N GLU A 190 9.60 -13.46 6.00
CA GLU A 190 9.97 -13.86 7.36
C GLU A 190 11.31 -13.22 7.79
N GLU A 191 12.31 -13.20 6.90
CA GLU A 191 13.60 -12.56 7.19
C GLU A 191 13.44 -11.04 7.40
N ILE A 192 12.64 -10.35 6.57
CA ILE A 192 12.33 -8.93 6.75
C ILE A 192 11.69 -8.68 8.12
N LEU A 193 10.72 -9.51 8.50
CA LEU A 193 9.99 -9.39 9.77
C LEU A 193 10.87 -9.61 11.01
N THR A 194 12.07 -10.19 10.87
CA THR A 194 13.04 -10.26 11.98
C THR A 194 13.68 -8.92 12.34
N LYS A 195 13.60 -7.92 11.44
CA LYS A 195 14.28 -6.61 11.58
C LYS A 195 13.33 -5.43 11.47
N ILE A 196 12.35 -5.48 10.57
CA ILE A 196 11.43 -4.38 10.30
C ILE A 196 10.04 -4.74 10.84
N PRO A 197 9.46 -3.95 11.78
CA PRO A 197 8.12 -4.20 12.30
C PRO A 197 7.06 -4.15 11.19
N PHE A 198 6.12 -5.09 11.19
CA PHE A 198 5.12 -5.16 10.12
C PHE A 198 4.22 -3.92 10.09
N GLU A 199 4.06 -3.21 11.21
CA GLU A 199 3.29 -1.97 11.32
C GLU A 199 3.93 -0.84 10.51
N LYS A 200 5.24 -0.92 10.22
CA LYS A 200 5.98 0.02 9.37
C LYS A 200 5.99 -0.38 7.89
N ILE A 201 5.44 -1.53 7.55
CA ILE A 201 5.41 -2.04 6.17
C ILE A 201 3.97 -1.99 5.65
N ILE A 202 3.78 -1.66 4.37
CA ILE A 202 2.55 -1.96 3.63
C ILE A 202 2.90 -3.05 2.62
N TRP A 203 2.30 -4.23 2.75
CA TRP A 203 2.55 -5.33 1.84
C TRP A 203 1.59 -5.22 0.65
N GLU A 204 2.10 -5.02 -0.56
CA GLU A 204 1.22 -5.11 -1.73
C GLU A 204 0.70 -6.55 -1.89
N ALA A 205 -0.62 -6.71 -1.92
CA ALA A 205 -1.29 -8.00 -1.98
C ALA A 205 -2.55 -7.89 -2.85
N PRO A 206 -2.41 -7.60 -4.15
CA PRO A 206 -3.55 -7.38 -5.05
C PRO A 206 -4.43 -8.63 -5.21
N GLN A 207 -3.88 -9.84 -5.01
CA GLN A 207 -4.62 -11.09 -5.18
C GLN A 207 -5.13 -11.66 -3.85
N LYS A 208 -6.33 -12.27 -3.86
CA LYS A 208 -6.94 -12.92 -2.69
C LYS A 208 -5.99 -13.86 -1.96
N ALA A 209 -5.28 -14.74 -2.68
CA ALA A 209 -4.39 -15.72 -2.07
C ALA A 209 -3.26 -15.06 -1.25
N GLN A 210 -2.77 -13.90 -1.70
CA GLN A 210 -1.74 -13.12 -1.04
C GLN A 210 -2.29 -12.45 0.22
N GLN A 211 -3.49 -11.86 0.12
CA GLN A 211 -4.20 -11.28 1.26
C GLN A 211 -4.42 -12.32 2.37
N VAL A 212 -4.92 -13.50 2.01
CA VAL A 212 -5.13 -14.63 2.95
C VAL A 212 -3.82 -15.04 3.60
N TRP A 213 -2.73 -15.15 2.84
CA TRP A 213 -1.44 -15.54 3.36
C TRP A 213 -0.90 -14.54 4.40
N PHE A 214 -0.92 -13.25 4.09
CA PHE A 214 -0.47 -12.21 5.03
C PHE A 214 -1.36 -12.14 6.28
N ILE A 215 -2.68 -12.29 6.13
CA ILE A 215 -3.61 -12.29 7.28
C ILE A 215 -3.37 -13.51 8.17
N LYS A 216 -3.06 -14.68 7.61
CA LYS A 216 -2.73 -15.87 8.40
C LYS A 216 -1.38 -15.75 9.12
N LEU A 217 -0.42 -15.06 8.52
CA LEU A 217 0.91 -14.87 9.09
C LEU A 217 0.93 -13.79 10.18
N LEU A 218 0.32 -12.63 9.90
CA LEU A 218 0.45 -11.40 10.69
C LEU A 218 -0.84 -10.97 11.39
N GLY A 219 -1.93 -11.73 11.18
CA GLY A 219 -3.23 -11.48 11.78
C GLY A 219 -4.08 -10.44 11.04
N THR A 220 -5.25 -10.19 11.61
CA THR A 220 -6.30 -9.33 11.02
C THR A 220 -5.85 -7.88 10.76
N ASN A 221 -4.87 -7.40 11.53
CA ASN A 221 -4.38 -6.02 11.48
C ASN A 221 -3.05 -5.87 10.71
N VAL A 222 -2.75 -6.75 9.74
CA VAL A 222 -1.68 -6.53 8.77
C VAL A 222 -2.01 -5.37 7.81
N ASN A 223 -1.01 -4.58 7.42
CA ASN A 223 -1.16 -3.52 6.43
C ASN A 223 -1.07 -4.09 5.02
N LEU A 224 -2.08 -3.84 4.18
CA LEU A 224 -2.14 -4.35 2.82
C LEU A 224 -2.36 -3.23 1.81
N GLY A 225 -1.65 -3.35 0.68
CA GLY A 225 -1.64 -2.40 -0.41
C GLY A 225 -2.08 -3.01 -1.74
N ASN A 226 -2.34 -2.14 -2.72
CA ASN A 226 -2.85 -2.49 -4.04
C ASN A 226 -4.18 -3.25 -4.02
N ILE A 227 -5.03 -2.96 -3.04
CA ILE A 227 -6.34 -3.59 -2.96
C ILE A 227 -7.26 -2.96 -4.01
N ALA A 228 -7.81 -3.78 -4.89
CA ALA A 228 -8.77 -3.31 -5.88
C ALA A 228 -10.04 -2.77 -5.18
N PRO A 229 -10.68 -1.70 -5.68
CA PRO A 229 -11.85 -1.09 -5.03
C PRO A 229 -12.98 -2.09 -4.74
N ASN A 230 -13.21 -3.03 -5.67
CA ASN A 230 -14.21 -4.10 -5.55
C ASN A 230 -13.78 -5.27 -4.62
N GLU A 231 -12.53 -5.33 -4.20
CA GLU A 231 -12.01 -6.34 -3.28
C GLU A 231 -11.89 -5.84 -1.83
N VAL A 232 -12.22 -4.58 -1.52
CA VAL A 232 -12.10 -4.03 -0.15
C VAL A 232 -13.06 -4.74 0.83
N ILE A 233 -14.34 -4.89 0.50
CA ILE A 233 -15.27 -5.65 1.34
C ILE A 233 -14.86 -7.12 1.45
N PRO A 234 -14.56 -7.84 0.34
CA PRO A 234 -13.99 -9.18 0.42
C PRO A 234 -12.76 -9.27 1.32
N LEU A 235 -11.84 -8.32 1.26
CA LEU A 235 -10.68 -8.27 2.15
C LEU A 235 -11.09 -8.16 3.62
N GLU A 236 -12.00 -7.24 3.95
CA GLU A 236 -12.46 -7.08 5.33
C GLU A 236 -13.09 -8.38 5.85
N THR A 237 -13.87 -9.10 5.02
CA THR A 237 -14.40 -10.42 5.41
C THR A 237 -13.30 -11.45 5.67
N ILE A 238 -12.18 -11.42 4.94
CA ILE A 238 -11.02 -12.28 5.22
C ILE A 238 -10.40 -11.90 6.56
N ARG A 239 -10.22 -10.60 6.82
CA ARG A 239 -9.62 -10.09 8.07
C ARG A 239 -10.40 -10.56 9.29
N ILE A 240 -11.72 -10.64 9.21
CA ILE A 240 -12.58 -10.98 10.34
C ILE A 240 -13.09 -12.43 10.35
N GLY A 241 -12.52 -13.31 9.52
CA GLY A 241 -12.88 -14.74 9.51
C GLY A 241 -14.26 -15.06 8.93
N LEU A 242 -14.84 -14.17 8.13
CA LEU A 242 -16.16 -14.36 7.52
C LEU A 242 -16.10 -14.75 6.04
N ARG A 243 -14.92 -15.19 5.59
CA ARG A 243 -14.72 -15.84 4.29
C ARG A 243 -14.11 -17.22 4.52
N GLY A 244 -14.49 -18.19 3.69
CA GLY A 244 -14.07 -19.60 3.85
C GLY A 244 -12.55 -19.79 4.01
N ASP A 245 -11.74 -18.94 3.39
CA ASP A 245 -10.28 -19.01 3.45
C ASP A 245 -9.70 -18.79 4.87
N THR A 246 -10.39 -18.04 5.74
CA THR A 246 -9.99 -17.70 7.12
C THR A 246 -11.04 -18.06 8.17
N PHE A 247 -12.08 -18.82 7.81
CA PHE A 247 -13.22 -19.12 8.68
C PHE A 247 -12.82 -19.77 10.01
N MET A 248 -12.05 -20.87 9.95
CA MET A 248 -11.59 -21.56 11.17
C MET A 248 -10.38 -20.89 11.81
N HIS A 249 -9.63 -20.07 11.06
CA HIS A 249 -8.31 -19.58 11.46
C HIS A 249 -8.33 -18.82 12.80
N PHE A 250 -9.34 -17.99 13.03
CA PHE A 250 -9.47 -17.19 14.25
C PHE A 250 -10.30 -17.87 15.35
N LEU A 251 -11.05 -18.92 15.01
CA LEU A 251 -11.82 -19.70 15.98
C LEU A 251 -10.90 -20.71 16.67
N ASP A 252 -10.07 -21.43 15.91
CA ASP A 252 -9.15 -22.45 16.43
C ASP A 252 -8.09 -21.84 17.37
N GLN A 253 -7.70 -20.58 17.15
CA GLN A 253 -6.74 -19.88 18.02
C GLN A 253 -7.27 -19.64 19.43
N LYS A 254 -8.59 -19.54 19.63
CA LYS A 254 -9.19 -19.37 20.95
C LYS A 254 -9.27 -20.67 21.76
N GLU A 255 -9.25 -21.83 21.09
CA GLU A 255 -9.25 -23.12 21.79
C GLU A 255 -7.85 -23.54 22.27
N ALA A 256 -6.80 -22.88 21.77
CA ALA A 256 -5.41 -23.17 22.09
C ALA A 256 -4.82 -22.30 23.23
N GLU A 257 -5.56 -21.30 23.72
CA GLU A 257 -5.25 -20.47 24.90
C GLU A 257 -6.03 -20.94 26.15
#